data_AF-A0A8T7BRV6-F1
#
_entry.id   AF-A0A8T7BRV6-F1
#
_cell.length_a   1.000
_cell.length_b   1.000
_cell.length_c   1.000
_cell.angle_alpha   90.00
_cell.angle_beta   90.00
_cell.angle_gamma   90.00
#
_symmetry.space_group_name_H-M   'P 1'
#
loop_
_entity.id
_entity.type
_entity.pdbx_description
1 polymer ?
#
loop_
_entity_poly.entity_id
_entity_poly.type
_entity_poly.pdbx_seq_one_letter_code
_entity_poly.pdbx_strand_id
1 'polypeptide(L)'
;ELSFKELMEFEEIEDAVNHLRLKKNAIMFKILVCFITGRCSLEEIELNLTKLSEKILQALIQLVAKQSGNDEVPITVLGMGRMAGHEMTFGSDLDLIFLFDENNQEINASLNSIVRLLLRLVAQPSAYGQLYDVDMRLRPHGSSGPLITTYSTFLEFHSAEREVWEKQMMTRARPVFSCGGDINSIMEKLYSYIYRQYDESILREDIVSMRKKVESILGKLKGNYEIKRGAGGLMDIDFITHYFQLRYGYLNNALQTTSTRQVIKELQKSGYIDNKQGSELLKGYDFLKKVETTLRLFDLKSIDSFSMSEKDNLPLSRAMGHGDDTTAFLDNYLQATATIRSHFDKLVGAFD
;
A
#
# COMPACT_ATOMS: atom_id res chain seq x y z
N GLU A 1 -17.51 -14.31 -10.75
CA GLU A 1 -17.28 -13.42 -9.59
C GLU A 1 -16.98 -14.27 -8.37
N LEU A 2 -16.41 -13.67 -7.32
CA LEU A 2 -16.20 -14.35 -6.03
C LEU A 2 -17.49 -14.11 -5.22
N SER A 3 -18.33 -15.13 -5.10
CA SER A 3 -19.67 -15.01 -4.49
C SER A 3 -19.65 -15.51 -3.06
N PHE A 4 -20.07 -14.66 -2.12
CA PHE A 4 -20.23 -15.06 -0.72
C PHE A 4 -21.21 -16.25 -0.55
N LYS A 5 -22.22 -16.34 -1.43
CA LYS A 5 -23.19 -17.46 -1.40
C LYS A 5 -22.52 -18.81 -1.61
N GLU A 6 -21.51 -18.88 -2.49
CA GLU A 6 -20.75 -20.13 -2.73
C GLU A 6 -20.00 -20.58 -1.47
N LEU A 7 -19.57 -19.65 -0.62
CA LEU A 7 -18.82 -19.97 0.60
C LEU A 7 -19.71 -20.54 1.71
N MET A 8 -21.00 -20.24 1.67
CA MET A 8 -21.98 -20.72 2.65
C MET A 8 -22.43 -22.16 2.39
N GLU A 9 -22.04 -22.75 1.27
CA GLU A 9 -22.34 -24.15 0.93
C GLU A 9 -21.40 -25.14 1.66
N PHE A 10 -20.30 -24.65 2.24
CA PHE A 10 -19.35 -25.46 2.99
C PHE A 10 -19.76 -25.58 4.45
N GLU A 11 -19.72 -26.80 4.99
CA GLU A 11 -20.00 -27.06 6.41
C GLU A 11 -18.85 -26.58 7.31
N GLU A 12 -17.61 -26.78 6.87
CA GLU A 12 -16.41 -26.42 7.61
C GLU A 12 -15.80 -25.11 7.07
N ILE A 13 -15.51 -24.17 7.97
CA ILE A 13 -14.91 -22.88 7.62
C ILE A 13 -13.59 -23.04 6.86
N GLU A 14 -12.79 -24.05 7.20
CA GLU A 14 -11.51 -24.30 6.54
C GLU A 14 -11.69 -24.69 5.07
N ASP A 15 -12.76 -25.40 4.72
CA ASP A 15 -13.06 -25.76 3.33
C ASP A 15 -13.49 -24.54 2.51
N ALA A 16 -14.31 -23.66 3.09
CA ALA A 16 -14.63 -22.37 2.48
C ALA A 16 -13.37 -21.51 2.24
N VAL A 17 -12.45 -21.47 3.21
CA VAL A 17 -11.18 -20.71 3.08
C VAL A 17 -10.26 -21.37 2.04
N ASN A 18 -10.21 -22.71 1.97
CA ASN A 18 -9.50 -23.43 0.90
C ASN A 18 -10.07 -23.12 -0.49
N HIS A 19 -11.40 -23.03 -0.60
CA HIS A 19 -12.06 -22.60 -1.83
C HIS A 19 -11.66 -21.17 -2.22
N LEU A 20 -11.58 -20.25 -1.26
CA LEU A 20 -11.08 -18.90 -1.48
C LEU A 20 -9.62 -18.89 -1.98
N ARG A 21 -8.74 -19.72 -1.41
CA ARG A 21 -7.35 -19.85 -1.85
C ARG A 21 -7.27 -20.29 -3.32
N LEU A 22 -8.08 -21.28 -3.71
CA LEU A 22 -8.16 -21.73 -5.10
C LEU A 22 -8.66 -20.63 -6.05
N LYS A 23 -9.74 -19.93 -5.69
CA LYS A 23 -10.28 -18.82 -6.49
C LYS A 23 -9.27 -17.67 -6.62
N LYS A 24 -8.63 -17.29 -5.51
CA LYS A 24 -7.54 -16.30 -5.49
C LYS A 24 -6.46 -16.68 -6.49
N ASN A 25 -5.93 -17.90 -6.41
CA ASN A 25 -4.85 -18.37 -7.28
C ASN A 25 -5.27 -18.37 -8.76
N ALA A 26 -6.51 -18.81 -9.07
CA ALA A 26 -7.03 -18.81 -10.43
C ALA A 26 -7.18 -17.39 -11.02
N ILE A 27 -7.65 -16.42 -10.21
CA ILE A 27 -7.78 -15.02 -10.64
C ILE A 27 -6.40 -14.37 -10.77
N MET A 28 -5.50 -14.58 -9.80
CA MET A 28 -4.12 -14.11 -9.88
C MET A 28 -3.40 -14.64 -11.12
N PHE A 29 -3.60 -15.91 -11.47
CA PHE A 29 -3.04 -16.47 -12.69
C PHE A 29 -3.55 -15.75 -13.96
N LYS A 30 -4.84 -15.42 -14.02
CA LYS A 30 -5.38 -14.62 -15.15
C LYS A 30 -4.77 -13.24 -15.23
N ILE A 31 -4.62 -12.56 -14.08
CA ILE A 31 -3.98 -11.24 -13.99
C ILE A 31 -2.52 -11.34 -14.45
N LEU A 32 -1.79 -12.35 -13.97
CA LEU A 32 -0.41 -12.65 -14.37
C LEU A 32 -0.32 -12.84 -15.89
N VAL A 33 -1.16 -13.68 -16.48
CA VAL A 33 -1.17 -13.90 -17.94
C VAL A 33 -1.39 -12.59 -18.70
N CYS A 34 -2.30 -11.72 -18.24
CA CYS A 34 -2.52 -10.41 -18.86
C CYS A 34 -1.30 -9.49 -18.73
N PHE A 35 -0.61 -9.51 -17.59
CA PHE A 35 0.62 -8.74 -17.35
C PHE A 35 1.75 -9.19 -18.28
N ILE A 36 2.07 -10.49 -18.31
CA ILE A 36 3.20 -11.01 -19.10
C ILE A 36 2.95 -10.96 -20.62
N THR A 37 1.69 -10.96 -21.05
CA THR A 37 1.32 -10.84 -22.47
C THR A 37 1.15 -9.38 -22.91
N GLY A 38 1.32 -8.41 -22.00
CA GLY A 38 1.16 -6.98 -22.29
C GLY A 38 -0.26 -6.57 -22.66
N ARG A 39 -1.28 -7.36 -22.27
CA ARG A 39 -2.70 -7.09 -22.56
C ARG A 39 -3.36 -6.13 -21.59
N CYS A 40 -2.78 -5.96 -20.40
CA CYS A 40 -3.21 -4.98 -19.40
C CYS A 40 -2.05 -4.05 -19.08
N SER A 41 -2.37 -2.78 -18.83
CA SER A 41 -1.46 -1.81 -18.26
C SER A 41 -1.11 -2.16 -16.80
N LEU A 42 -0.02 -1.62 -16.28
CA LEU A 42 0.39 -1.83 -14.90
C LEU A 42 -0.67 -1.34 -13.90
N GLU A 43 -1.27 -0.18 -14.16
CA GLU A 43 -2.33 0.39 -13.32
C GLU A 43 -3.58 -0.54 -13.27
N GLU A 44 -3.94 -1.18 -14.39
CA GLU A 44 -5.02 -2.17 -14.40
C GLU A 44 -4.66 -3.44 -13.61
N ILE A 45 -3.41 -3.90 -13.68
CA ILE A 45 -2.94 -5.03 -12.90
C ILE A 45 -3.02 -4.73 -11.41
N GLU A 46 -2.51 -3.57 -10.99
CA GLU A 46 -2.53 -3.16 -9.59
C GLU A 46 -3.94 -2.97 -9.03
N LEU A 47 -4.82 -2.37 -9.82
CA LEU A 47 -6.23 -2.22 -9.47
C LEU A 47 -6.93 -3.57 -9.35
N ASN A 48 -6.68 -4.51 -10.27
CA ASN A 48 -7.29 -5.83 -10.23
C ASN A 48 -6.79 -6.67 -9.04
N LEU A 49 -5.52 -6.57 -8.69
CA LEU A 49 -4.95 -7.22 -7.50
C LEU A 49 -5.53 -6.62 -6.21
N THR A 50 -5.72 -5.30 -6.18
CA THR A 50 -6.36 -4.61 -5.04
C THR A 50 -7.82 -5.03 -4.89
N LYS A 51 -8.59 -5.05 -5.98
CA LYS A 51 -9.98 -5.52 -5.97
C LYS A 51 -10.09 -6.97 -5.51
N LEU A 52 -9.15 -7.82 -5.94
CA LEU A 52 -9.11 -9.21 -5.49
C LEU A 52 -8.88 -9.33 -3.98
N SER A 53 -7.91 -8.59 -3.42
CA SER A 53 -7.63 -8.64 -1.98
C SER A 53 -8.81 -8.11 -1.16
N GLU A 54 -9.43 -7.01 -1.58
CA GLU A 54 -10.63 -6.46 -0.94
C GLU A 54 -11.80 -7.44 -0.95
N LYS A 55 -12.07 -8.09 -2.09
CA LYS A 55 -13.17 -9.05 -2.18
C LYS A 55 -12.94 -10.29 -1.33
N ILE A 56 -11.71 -10.77 -1.26
CA ILE A 56 -11.33 -11.88 -0.36
C ILE A 56 -11.51 -11.47 1.09
N LEU A 57 -11.03 -10.27 1.47
CA LEU A 57 -11.16 -9.75 2.84
C LEU A 57 -12.63 -9.60 3.24
N GLN A 58 -13.46 -9.00 2.36
CA GLN A 58 -14.90 -8.84 2.57
C GLN A 58 -15.59 -10.20 2.77
N ALA A 59 -15.30 -11.17 1.91
CA ALA A 59 -15.89 -12.51 2.00
C ALA A 59 -15.46 -13.25 3.27
N LEU A 60 -14.20 -13.13 3.69
CA LEU A 60 -13.71 -13.72 4.93
C LEU A 60 -14.35 -13.09 6.17
N ILE A 61 -14.51 -11.76 6.20
CA ILE A 61 -15.16 -11.08 7.33
C ILE A 61 -16.59 -11.61 7.49
N GLN A 62 -17.34 -11.72 6.40
CA GLN A 62 -18.70 -12.26 6.41
C GLN A 62 -18.73 -13.74 6.85
N LEU A 63 -17.77 -14.54 6.40
CA LEU A 63 -17.66 -15.96 6.78
C LEU A 63 -17.39 -16.11 8.29
N VAL A 64 -16.46 -15.33 8.83
CA VAL A 64 -16.13 -15.33 10.26
C VAL A 64 -17.30 -14.79 11.10
N ALA A 65 -18.05 -13.80 10.59
CA ALA A 65 -19.27 -13.31 11.22
C ALA A 65 -20.25 -14.46 11.47
N LYS A 66 -20.57 -15.20 10.40
CA LYS A 66 -21.52 -16.31 10.42
C LYS A 66 -21.05 -17.46 11.31
N GLN A 67 -19.77 -17.82 11.24
CA GLN A 67 -19.18 -18.83 12.12
C GLN A 67 -19.31 -18.45 13.61
N SER A 68 -19.28 -17.15 13.90
CA SER A 68 -19.43 -16.62 15.25
C SER A 68 -20.90 -16.44 15.66
N GLY A 69 -21.85 -16.91 14.85
CA GLY A 69 -23.30 -16.80 15.10
C GLY A 69 -23.88 -15.41 14.82
N ASN A 70 -23.15 -14.53 14.12
CA ASN A 70 -23.59 -13.17 13.80
C ASN A 70 -23.87 -13.04 12.31
N ASP A 71 -24.87 -12.22 11.97
CA ASP A 71 -25.11 -11.86 10.56
C ASP A 71 -24.04 -10.91 10.03
N GLU A 72 -23.55 -10.01 10.89
CA GLU A 72 -22.55 -9.00 10.58
C GLU A 72 -21.60 -8.81 11.78
N VAL A 73 -20.44 -8.21 11.52
CA VAL A 73 -19.50 -7.81 12.57
C VAL A 73 -19.35 -6.29 12.51
N PRO A 74 -19.67 -5.53 13.58
CA PRO A 74 -19.60 -4.08 13.59
C PRO A 74 -18.15 -3.59 13.71
N ILE A 75 -17.36 -3.86 12.67
CA ILE A 75 -15.98 -3.43 12.53
C ILE A 75 -15.82 -2.59 11.27
N THR A 76 -14.81 -1.73 11.32
CA THR A 76 -14.22 -1.10 10.15
C THR A 76 -12.81 -1.62 9.96
N VAL A 77 -12.44 -1.85 8.71
CA VAL A 77 -11.06 -2.16 8.34
C VAL A 77 -10.55 -1.06 7.45
N LEU A 78 -9.48 -0.40 7.88
CA LEU A 78 -8.70 0.47 7.02
C LEU A 78 -7.65 -0.36 6.30
N GLY A 79 -7.62 -0.24 4.98
CA GLY A 79 -6.46 -0.65 4.20
C GLY A 79 -5.44 0.48 4.22
N MET A 80 -4.17 0.10 4.31
CA MET A 80 -3.04 1.01 4.32
C MET A 80 -2.14 0.78 3.09
N GLY A 81 -1.12 1.62 2.93
CA GLY A 81 -0.03 1.35 1.99
C GLY A 81 -0.49 1.13 0.55
N ARG A 82 -0.07 0.03 -0.07
CA ARG A 82 -0.39 -0.30 -1.48
C ARG A 82 -1.86 -0.63 -1.70
N MET A 83 -2.48 -1.30 -0.74
CA MET A 83 -3.91 -1.61 -0.79
C MET A 83 -4.72 -0.31 -0.83
N ALA A 84 -4.38 0.65 0.03
CA ALA A 84 -5.04 1.96 0.05
C ALA A 84 -4.87 2.74 -1.26
N GLY A 85 -3.67 2.73 -1.85
CA GLY A 85 -3.38 3.47 -3.08
C GLY A 85 -3.87 2.84 -4.38
N HIS A 86 -4.47 1.64 -4.33
CA HIS A 86 -4.77 0.82 -5.50
C HIS A 86 -3.51 0.40 -6.29
N GLU A 87 -2.42 0.13 -5.57
CA GLU A 87 -1.06 -0.09 -6.09
C GLU A 87 -0.52 -1.48 -5.70
N MET A 88 -1.40 -2.43 -5.41
CA MET A 88 -1.05 -3.81 -5.03
C MET A 88 -0.30 -4.52 -6.15
N THR A 89 0.81 -5.18 -5.82
CA THR A 89 1.56 -6.04 -6.75
C THR A 89 1.46 -7.51 -6.34
N PHE A 90 1.98 -8.43 -7.16
CA PHE A 90 2.17 -9.82 -6.73
C PHE A 90 2.99 -9.87 -5.43
N GLY A 91 2.66 -10.81 -4.55
CA GLY A 91 3.32 -10.96 -3.25
C GLY A 91 3.19 -9.76 -2.31
N SER A 92 2.20 -8.88 -2.49
CA SER A 92 1.91 -7.82 -1.51
C SER A 92 1.20 -8.40 -0.29
N ASP A 93 1.62 -7.90 0.87
CA ASP A 93 0.97 -7.98 2.16
C ASP A 93 -0.31 -7.15 2.22
N LEU A 94 -1.19 -7.47 3.17
CA LEU A 94 -2.31 -6.61 3.56
C LEU A 94 -1.88 -5.78 4.77
N ASP A 95 -1.62 -4.50 4.54
CA ASP A 95 -1.44 -3.54 5.63
C ASP A 95 -2.82 -3.10 6.15
N LEU A 96 -3.21 -3.53 7.36
CA LEU A 96 -4.56 -3.32 7.88
C LEU A 96 -4.57 -2.62 9.26
N ILE A 97 -5.64 -1.86 9.52
CA ILE A 97 -5.99 -1.36 10.85
C ILE A 97 -7.46 -1.70 11.12
N PHE A 98 -7.73 -2.37 12.24
CA PHE A 98 -9.09 -2.70 12.67
C PHE A 98 -9.61 -1.67 13.64
N LEU A 99 -10.80 -1.15 13.35
CA LEU A 99 -11.50 -0.16 14.14
C LEU A 99 -12.92 -0.65 14.46
N PHE A 100 -13.52 -0.07 15.50
CA PHE A 100 -14.95 -0.24 15.79
C PHE A 100 -15.50 1.01 16.48
N ASP A 101 -16.82 1.15 16.46
CA ASP A 101 -17.51 2.22 17.15
C ASP A 101 -17.49 1.96 18.67
N GLU A 102 -17.09 2.96 19.47
CA GLU A 102 -17.10 2.88 20.94
C GLU A 102 -18.46 2.50 21.55
N ASN A 103 -19.59 2.70 20.84
CA ASN A 103 -20.89 2.21 21.30
C ASN A 103 -20.96 0.68 21.37
N ASN A 104 -20.05 -0.03 20.69
CA ASN A 104 -19.92 -1.49 20.73
C ASN A 104 -18.85 -1.96 21.76
N GLN A 105 -18.47 -1.13 22.74
CA GLN A 105 -17.45 -1.47 23.74
C GLN A 105 -17.76 -2.77 24.51
N GLU A 106 -19.04 -3.05 24.75
CA GLU A 106 -19.50 -4.24 25.47
C GLU A 106 -19.11 -5.55 24.77
N ILE A 107 -19.00 -5.54 23.44
CA ILE A 107 -18.65 -6.72 22.63
C ILE A 107 -17.17 -6.73 22.19
N ASN A 108 -16.34 -5.82 22.70
CA ASN A 108 -14.93 -5.69 22.32
C ASN A 108 -14.14 -7.01 22.43
N ALA A 109 -14.41 -7.82 23.47
CA ALA A 109 -13.76 -9.14 23.62
C ALA A 109 -14.13 -10.12 22.49
N SER A 110 -15.39 -10.10 22.06
CA SER A 110 -15.88 -10.88 20.92
C SER A 110 -15.23 -10.39 19.62
N LEU A 111 -15.21 -9.07 19.39
CA LEU A 111 -14.56 -8.46 18.22
C LEU A 111 -13.07 -8.80 18.14
N ASN A 112 -12.35 -8.76 19.26
CA ASN A 112 -10.95 -9.19 19.31
C ASN A 112 -10.78 -10.65 18.88
N SER A 113 -11.68 -11.53 19.32
CA SER A 113 -11.64 -12.96 18.99
C SER A 113 -11.93 -13.19 17.50
N ILE A 114 -12.90 -12.47 16.95
CA ILE A 114 -13.23 -12.45 15.52
C ILE A 114 -12.05 -11.98 14.68
N VAL A 115 -11.43 -10.85 15.03
CA VAL A 115 -10.27 -10.32 14.29
C VAL A 115 -9.08 -11.30 14.36
N ARG A 116 -8.84 -11.94 15.51
CA ARG A 116 -7.80 -12.98 15.63
C ARG A 116 -8.08 -14.17 14.72
N LEU A 117 -9.31 -14.65 14.67
CA LEU A 117 -9.72 -15.74 13.79
C LEU A 117 -9.55 -15.34 12.32
N LEU A 118 -10.01 -14.16 11.93
CA LEU A 118 -9.83 -13.61 10.59
C LEU A 118 -8.35 -13.59 10.18
N LEU A 119 -7.49 -12.99 11.01
CA LEU A 119 -6.05 -12.90 10.73
C LEU A 119 -5.40 -14.27 10.61
N ARG A 120 -5.81 -15.23 11.46
CA ARG A 120 -5.36 -16.61 11.35
C ARG A 120 -5.75 -17.20 9.99
N LEU A 121 -7.00 -17.10 9.58
CA LEU A 121 -7.47 -17.68 8.31
C LEU A 121 -6.80 -17.04 7.08
N VAL A 122 -6.51 -15.74 7.13
CA VAL A 122 -5.80 -15.04 6.06
C VAL A 122 -4.36 -15.54 5.91
N ALA A 123 -3.63 -15.63 7.03
CA ALA A 123 -2.19 -15.89 7.04
C ALA A 123 -1.82 -17.38 7.14
N GLN A 124 -2.75 -18.25 7.55
CA GLN A 124 -2.45 -19.67 7.76
C GLN A 124 -2.13 -20.38 6.42
N PRO A 125 -0.95 -21.04 6.32
CA PRO A 125 -0.62 -21.86 5.17
C PRO A 125 -1.51 -23.10 5.08
N SER A 126 -1.76 -23.56 3.86
CA SER A 126 -2.46 -24.80 3.55
C SER A 126 -1.81 -25.51 2.35
N ALA A 127 -2.32 -26.69 1.98
CA ALA A 127 -1.94 -27.36 0.73
C ALA A 127 -2.22 -26.51 -0.53
N TYR A 128 -3.13 -25.53 -0.43
CA TYR A 128 -3.49 -24.60 -1.51
C TYR A 128 -2.74 -23.26 -1.43
N GLY A 129 -1.74 -23.15 -0.54
CA GLY A 129 -1.03 -21.91 -0.22
C GLY A 129 -1.72 -21.09 0.85
N GLN A 130 -1.39 -19.79 0.93
CA GLN A 130 -1.98 -18.82 1.86
C GLN A 130 -2.78 -17.73 1.12
N LEU A 131 -3.71 -17.08 1.81
CA LEU A 131 -4.46 -15.97 1.22
C LEU A 131 -3.60 -14.72 1.14
N TYR A 132 -3.08 -14.19 2.25
CA TYR A 132 -2.14 -13.08 2.21
C TYR A 132 -1.27 -13.10 3.46
N ASP A 133 -0.06 -12.54 3.36
CA ASP A 133 0.61 -12.04 4.56
C ASP A 133 -0.12 -10.80 5.05
N VAL A 134 -0.13 -10.57 6.36
CA VAL A 134 -0.81 -9.40 6.96
C VAL A 134 0.19 -8.63 7.80
N ASP A 135 0.25 -7.32 7.58
CA ASP A 135 1.01 -6.39 8.39
C ASP A 135 0.07 -5.48 9.19
N MET A 136 0.22 -5.52 10.51
CA MET A 136 -0.58 -4.75 11.47
C MET A 136 0.27 -3.68 12.19
N ARG A 137 1.50 -3.41 11.75
CA ARG A 137 2.44 -2.53 12.46
C ARG A 137 2.08 -1.04 12.38
N LEU A 138 1.23 -0.65 11.44
CA LEU A 138 0.78 0.73 11.26
C LEU A 138 -0.37 1.14 12.19
N ARG A 139 -0.91 0.21 12.99
CA ARG A 139 -1.95 0.54 13.99
C ARG A 139 -1.38 1.37 15.14
N PRO A 140 -2.23 2.09 15.91
CA PRO A 140 -1.81 2.81 17.11
C PRO A 140 -0.91 1.98 18.03
N HIS A 141 0.22 2.55 18.45
CA HIS A 141 1.26 1.88 19.25
C HIS A 141 1.93 0.65 18.60
N GLY A 142 1.76 0.46 17.29
CA GLY A 142 2.38 -0.60 16.51
C GLY A 142 2.11 -1.99 17.08
N SER A 143 3.13 -2.86 17.08
CA SER A 143 3.02 -4.25 17.57
C SER A 143 2.59 -4.37 19.03
N SER A 144 2.84 -3.36 19.85
CA SER A 144 2.47 -3.32 21.27
C SER A 144 1.04 -2.83 21.51
N GLY A 145 0.39 -2.27 20.48
CA GLY A 145 -0.98 -1.76 20.58
C GLY A 145 -2.06 -2.85 20.50
N PRO A 146 -3.31 -2.50 20.86
CA PRO A 146 -4.45 -3.41 20.74
C PRO A 146 -4.65 -3.83 19.28
N LEU A 147 -5.24 -5.01 19.06
CA LEU A 147 -5.46 -5.55 17.73
C LEU A 147 -6.56 -4.79 16.97
N ILE A 148 -7.56 -4.35 17.70
CA ILE A 148 -8.70 -3.56 17.26
C ILE A 148 -8.89 -2.42 18.27
N THR A 149 -9.17 -1.21 17.80
CA THR A 149 -9.28 0.00 18.64
C THR A 149 -10.55 0.79 18.32
N THR A 150 -11.05 1.59 19.26
CA THR A 150 -12.23 2.42 19.02
C THR A 150 -11.91 3.57 18.06
N TYR A 151 -12.94 4.12 17.41
CA TYR A 151 -12.76 5.32 16.60
C TYR A 151 -12.21 6.50 17.42
N SER A 152 -12.71 6.70 18.63
CA SER A 152 -12.22 7.73 19.55
C SER A 152 -10.71 7.59 19.83
N THR A 153 -10.25 6.41 20.25
CA THR A 153 -8.83 6.15 20.56
C THR A 153 -7.96 6.26 19.30
N PHE A 154 -8.44 5.81 18.15
CA PHE A 154 -7.73 5.98 16.88
C PHE A 154 -7.51 7.45 16.52
N LEU A 155 -8.56 8.28 16.65
CA LEU A 155 -8.48 9.72 16.38
C LEU A 155 -7.61 10.46 17.40
N GLU A 156 -7.71 10.12 18.68
CA GLU A 156 -6.84 10.66 19.73
C GLU A 156 -5.37 10.30 19.48
N PHE A 157 -5.10 9.06 19.07
CA PHE A 157 -3.76 8.65 18.71
C PHE A 157 -3.25 9.47 17.53
N HIS A 158 -4.03 9.66 16.48
CA HIS A 158 -3.62 10.45 15.30
C HIS A 158 -4.01 11.94 15.37
N SER A 159 -4.04 12.55 16.56
CA SER A 159 -4.36 13.97 16.74
C SER A 159 -3.38 14.90 16.02
N ALA A 160 -3.73 16.19 15.88
CA ALA A 160 -2.96 17.16 15.09
C ALA A 160 -1.52 17.42 15.58
N GLU A 161 -1.21 17.09 16.84
CA GLU A 161 0.09 17.28 17.50
C GLU A 161 1.10 16.16 17.20
N ARG A 162 0.70 15.13 16.46
CA ARG A 162 1.59 14.03 16.09
C ARG A 162 2.66 14.43 15.08
N GLU A 163 3.75 13.67 15.12
CA GLU A 163 4.89 13.84 14.22
C GLU A 163 4.47 13.73 12.75
N VAL A 164 5.13 14.52 11.90
CA VAL A 164 4.85 14.58 10.45
C VAL A 164 4.85 13.21 9.80
N TRP A 165 5.78 12.32 10.17
CA TRP A 165 5.88 10.99 9.58
C TRP A 165 4.63 10.12 9.82
N GLU A 166 3.95 10.26 10.95
CA GLU A 166 2.68 9.56 11.21
C GLU A 166 1.59 10.09 10.27
N LYS A 167 1.57 11.40 10.02
CA LYS A 167 0.64 12.03 9.06
C LYS A 167 0.87 11.56 7.64
N GLN A 168 2.14 11.45 7.23
CA GLN A 168 2.50 10.88 5.93
C GLN A 168 1.98 9.47 5.76
N MET A 169 2.07 8.61 6.79
CA MET A 169 1.53 7.25 6.69
C MET A 169 0.01 7.25 6.55
N MET A 170 -0.69 8.18 7.20
CA MET A 170 -2.15 8.24 7.18
C MET A 170 -2.73 8.88 5.90
N THR A 171 -1.93 9.57 5.06
CA THR A 171 -2.40 9.94 3.70
C THR A 171 -2.67 8.70 2.84
N ARG A 172 -2.12 7.55 3.23
CA ARG A 172 -2.30 6.23 2.62
C ARG A 172 -3.26 5.35 3.43
N ALA A 173 -4.28 5.93 4.08
CA ALA A 173 -5.33 5.20 4.79
C ALA A 173 -6.69 5.37 4.09
N ARG A 174 -7.42 4.26 3.88
CA ARG A 174 -8.84 4.31 3.50
C ARG A 174 -9.64 3.11 4.01
N PRO A 175 -10.95 3.26 4.23
CA PRO A 175 -11.82 2.13 4.52
C PRO A 175 -11.83 1.13 3.34
N VAL A 176 -11.65 -0.16 3.65
CA VAL A 176 -11.80 -1.29 2.71
C VAL A 176 -12.97 -2.20 3.09
N PHE A 177 -13.43 -2.09 4.34
CA PHE A 177 -14.64 -2.68 4.87
C PHE A 177 -15.18 -1.78 5.98
N SER A 178 -16.50 -1.64 6.11
CA SER A 178 -17.12 -0.94 7.23
C SER A 178 -18.52 -1.46 7.49
N CYS A 179 -18.82 -1.70 8.77
CA CYS A 179 -20.12 -2.11 9.26
C CYS A 179 -20.31 -1.56 10.68
N GLY A 180 -21.52 -1.09 11.01
CA GLY A 180 -21.90 -0.75 12.39
C GLY A 180 -21.35 0.57 12.96
N GLY A 181 -20.93 1.53 12.12
CA GLY A 181 -20.54 2.87 12.58
C GLY A 181 -20.32 3.89 11.44
N ASP A 182 -20.22 5.18 11.78
CA ASP A 182 -20.06 6.28 10.82
C ASP A 182 -18.58 6.53 10.48
N ILE A 183 -18.00 5.64 9.67
CA ILE A 183 -16.61 5.76 9.24
C ILE A 183 -16.34 7.05 8.44
N ASN A 184 -17.33 7.61 7.75
CA ASN A 184 -17.13 8.80 6.93
C ASN A 184 -16.77 10.00 7.81
N SER A 185 -17.54 10.23 8.89
CA SER A 185 -17.25 11.28 9.87
C SER A 185 -15.86 11.10 10.53
N ILE A 186 -15.48 9.85 10.82
CA ILE A 186 -14.15 9.55 11.38
C ILE A 186 -13.03 9.86 10.38
N MET A 187 -13.18 9.51 9.10
CA MET A 187 -12.21 9.82 8.06
C MET A 187 -12.11 11.32 7.79
N GLU A 188 -13.24 12.05 7.76
CA GLU A 188 -13.25 13.51 7.65
C GLU A 188 -12.47 14.18 8.80
N LYS A 189 -12.70 13.70 10.03
CA LYS A 189 -11.98 14.18 11.20
C LYS A 189 -10.48 13.84 11.14
N LEU A 190 -10.12 12.63 10.73
CA LEU A 190 -8.73 12.25 10.50
C LEU A 190 -8.08 13.14 9.44
N TYR A 191 -8.75 13.39 8.32
CA TYR A 191 -8.27 14.26 7.25
C TYR A 191 -8.07 15.69 7.73
N SER A 192 -8.93 16.21 8.62
CA SER A 192 -8.70 17.52 9.24
C SER A 192 -7.41 17.61 10.07
N TYR A 193 -6.93 16.47 10.60
CA TYR A 193 -5.67 16.41 11.35
C TYR A 193 -4.43 16.22 10.47
N ILE A 194 -4.60 15.69 9.26
CA ILE A 194 -3.54 15.42 8.28
C ILE A 194 -3.36 16.63 7.36
N TYR A 195 -4.45 17.14 6.81
CA TYR A 195 -4.47 18.23 5.85
C TYR A 195 -4.80 19.54 6.57
N ARG A 196 -3.84 20.01 7.37
CA ARG A 196 -3.87 21.32 8.03
C ARG A 196 -2.80 22.23 7.45
N GLN A 197 -2.82 23.49 7.86
CA GLN A 197 -1.71 24.38 7.56
C GLN A 197 -0.49 24.01 8.41
N TYR A 198 0.63 23.75 7.73
CA TYR A 198 1.94 23.51 8.34
C TYR A 198 2.85 24.72 8.11
N ASP A 199 3.82 24.92 9.02
CA ASP A 199 4.98 25.72 8.69
C ASP A 199 5.79 24.99 7.62
N GLU A 200 6.02 25.64 6.49
CA GLU A 200 6.66 25.00 5.34
C GLU A 200 8.10 24.58 5.62
N SER A 201 8.84 25.40 6.37
CA SER A 201 10.25 25.15 6.66
C SER A 201 10.41 23.92 7.55
N ILE A 202 9.59 23.83 8.61
CA ILE A 202 9.56 22.69 9.53
C ILE A 202 9.09 21.43 8.80
N LEU A 203 8.00 21.51 8.03
CA LEU A 203 7.49 20.37 7.27
C LEU A 203 8.55 19.81 6.32
N ARG A 204 9.24 20.69 5.58
CA ARG A 204 10.30 20.28 4.65
C ARG A 204 11.47 19.64 5.39
N GLU A 205 11.90 20.21 6.50
CA GLU A 205 12.97 19.66 7.34
C GLU A 205 12.64 18.26 7.86
N ASP A 206 11.43 18.06 8.40
CA ASP A 206 10.96 16.77 8.89
C ASP A 206 10.96 15.70 7.80
N ILE A 207 10.44 16.06 6.61
CA ILE A 207 10.41 15.17 5.44
C ILE A 207 11.82 14.75 5.02
N VAL A 208 12.74 15.71 4.86
CA VAL A 208 14.12 15.45 4.44
C VAL A 208 14.89 14.66 5.49
N SER A 209 14.71 15.01 6.77
CA SER A 209 15.32 14.31 7.91
C SER A 209 14.88 12.85 7.96
N MET A 210 13.57 12.60 7.84
CA MET A 210 13.03 11.24 7.82
C MET A 210 13.52 10.46 6.59
N ARG A 211 13.61 11.09 5.41
CA ARG A 211 14.17 10.45 4.22
C ARG A 211 15.62 10.02 4.42
N LYS A 212 16.46 10.90 4.99
CA LYS A 212 17.87 10.60 5.30
C LYS A 212 17.99 9.46 6.31
N LYS A 213 17.11 9.41 7.32
CA LYS A 213 17.06 8.33 8.31
C LYS A 213 16.73 6.98 7.66
N VAL A 214 15.78 6.93 6.73
CA VAL A 214 15.48 5.68 6.01
C VAL A 214 16.66 5.24 5.13
N GLU A 215 17.34 6.20 4.48
CA GLU A 215 18.53 5.91 3.66
C GLU A 215 19.67 5.32 4.49
N SER A 216 19.90 5.83 5.70
CA SER A 216 20.99 5.35 6.55
C SER A 216 20.74 3.95 7.12
N ILE A 217 19.48 3.61 7.40
CA ILE A 217 19.08 2.28 7.91
C ILE A 217 19.33 1.16 6.89
N LEU A 218 19.24 1.45 5.58
CA LEU A 218 19.56 0.48 4.53
C LEU A 218 20.98 -0.09 4.64
N GLY A 219 21.92 0.64 5.25
CA GLY A 219 23.32 0.27 5.32
C GLY A 219 23.98 0.19 3.94
N LYS A 220 25.10 -0.53 3.83
CA LYS A 220 25.77 -0.79 2.54
C LYS A 220 25.23 -2.09 1.94
N LEU A 221 24.16 -2.00 1.15
CA LEU A 221 23.77 -3.08 0.23
C LEU A 221 24.86 -3.23 -0.84
N LYS A 222 25.88 -4.05 -0.57
CA LYS A 222 26.96 -4.28 -1.52
C LYS A 222 26.47 -5.21 -2.63
N GLY A 223 26.51 -4.72 -3.86
CA GLY A 223 26.23 -5.52 -5.05
C GLY A 223 24.76 -5.66 -5.43
N ASN A 224 23.83 -4.95 -4.76
CA ASN A 224 22.41 -4.94 -5.11
C ASN A 224 21.88 -3.50 -5.21
N TYR A 225 21.04 -3.24 -6.22
CA TYR A 225 20.20 -2.04 -6.28
C TYR A 225 18.98 -2.22 -5.36
N GLU A 226 18.54 -1.13 -4.72
CA GLU A 226 17.33 -1.11 -3.89
C GLU A 226 16.30 -0.19 -4.53
N ILE A 227 15.14 -0.75 -4.88
CA ILE A 227 14.13 -0.12 -5.74
C ILE A 227 13.23 0.84 -4.94
N LYS A 228 13.02 0.56 -3.67
CA LYS A 228 12.03 1.24 -2.83
C LYS A 228 12.66 2.39 -2.06
N ARG A 229 13.54 2.09 -1.12
CA ARG A 229 14.24 2.99 -0.21
C ARG A 229 15.56 3.53 -0.77
N GLY A 230 16.10 2.95 -1.84
CA GLY A 230 17.32 3.43 -2.49
C GLY A 230 17.21 4.87 -3.02
N ALA A 231 18.34 5.49 -3.33
CA ALA A 231 18.34 6.85 -3.88
C ALA A 231 17.68 6.87 -5.27
N GLY A 232 16.68 7.74 -5.45
CA GLY A 232 15.85 7.76 -6.65
C GLY A 232 14.82 6.63 -6.72
N GLY A 233 14.65 5.87 -5.65
CA GLY A 233 13.67 4.77 -5.58
C GLY A 233 12.22 5.26 -5.42
N LEU A 234 11.30 4.31 -5.34
CA LEU A 234 9.86 4.58 -5.18
C LEU A 234 9.56 5.50 -3.99
N MET A 235 10.31 5.37 -2.89
CA MET A 235 10.10 6.14 -1.68
C MET A 235 10.45 7.62 -1.85
N ASP A 236 11.37 7.99 -2.75
CA ASP A 236 11.60 9.41 -3.06
C ASP A 236 10.34 10.04 -3.65
N ILE A 237 9.63 9.30 -4.51
CA ILE A 237 8.36 9.72 -5.08
C ILE A 237 7.30 9.83 -3.98
N ASP A 238 7.23 8.84 -3.08
CA ASP A 238 6.32 8.90 -1.92
C ASP A 238 6.61 10.12 -1.03
N PHE A 239 7.87 10.47 -0.78
CA PHE A 239 8.21 11.67 -0.01
C PHE A 239 7.85 12.96 -0.75
N ILE A 240 8.04 13.04 -2.07
CA ILE A 240 7.58 14.18 -2.88
C ILE A 240 6.06 14.32 -2.76
N THR A 241 5.30 13.24 -3.02
CA THR A 241 3.84 13.30 -2.97
C THR A 241 3.35 13.64 -1.57
N HIS A 242 3.87 13.00 -0.52
CA HIS A 242 3.51 13.31 0.86
C HIS A 242 3.82 14.76 1.25
N TYR A 243 4.98 15.30 0.84
CA TYR A 243 5.32 16.70 1.11
C TYR A 243 4.26 17.64 0.54
N PHE A 244 3.90 17.48 -0.73
CA PHE A 244 2.91 18.34 -1.37
C PHE A 244 1.49 18.10 -0.85
N GLN A 245 1.13 16.86 -0.53
CA GLN A 245 -0.15 16.53 0.10
C GLN A 245 -0.30 17.22 1.45
N LEU A 246 0.72 17.18 2.31
CA LEU A 246 0.68 17.86 3.61
C LEU A 246 0.74 19.39 3.44
N ARG A 247 1.53 19.88 2.48
CA ARG A 247 1.67 21.33 2.22
C ARG A 247 0.41 21.97 1.65
N TYR A 248 -0.30 21.29 0.75
CA TYR A 248 -1.39 21.90 -0.03
C TYR A 248 -2.72 21.16 0.07
N GLY A 249 -2.79 19.98 0.69
CA GLY A 249 -4.02 19.20 0.77
C GLY A 249 -5.15 19.91 1.50
N TYR A 250 -4.85 20.85 2.40
CA TYR A 250 -5.86 21.68 3.08
C TYR A 250 -6.48 22.75 2.17
N LEU A 251 -5.80 23.11 1.07
CA LEU A 251 -6.28 24.06 0.05
C LEU A 251 -6.86 23.37 -1.18
N ASN A 252 -6.33 22.18 -1.51
CA ASN A 252 -6.74 21.40 -2.67
C ASN A 252 -7.15 19.98 -2.25
N ASN A 253 -8.46 19.76 -2.12
CA ASN A 253 -9.03 18.46 -1.77
C ASN A 253 -8.69 17.34 -2.78
N ALA A 254 -8.36 17.68 -4.04
CA ALA A 254 -7.96 16.67 -5.03
C ALA A 254 -6.59 16.03 -4.70
N LEU A 255 -5.78 16.67 -3.85
CA LEU A 255 -4.56 16.07 -3.29
C LEU A 255 -4.84 15.11 -2.12
N GLN A 256 -6.05 15.08 -1.56
CA GLN A 256 -6.43 14.17 -0.47
C GLN A 256 -6.78 12.76 -0.98
N THR A 257 -6.06 12.29 -2.00
CA THR A 257 -6.17 10.94 -2.57
C THR A 257 -5.09 10.02 -2.01
N THR A 258 -5.39 8.74 -1.89
CA THR A 258 -4.41 7.73 -1.49
C THR A 258 -3.51 7.29 -2.65
N SER A 259 -3.83 7.62 -3.91
CA SER A 259 -3.07 7.14 -5.08
C SER A 259 -1.90 8.05 -5.44
N THR A 260 -0.68 7.51 -5.49
CA THR A 260 0.55 8.24 -5.84
C THR A 260 0.45 8.84 -7.25
N ARG A 261 -0.07 8.08 -8.22
CA ARG A 261 -0.27 8.58 -9.60
C ARG A 261 -1.24 9.75 -9.65
N GLN A 262 -2.34 9.68 -8.90
CA GLN A 262 -3.32 10.76 -8.87
C GLN A 262 -2.74 12.02 -8.22
N VAL A 263 -1.96 11.88 -7.14
CA VAL A 263 -1.24 13.02 -6.56
C VAL A 263 -0.36 13.68 -7.60
N ILE A 264 0.53 12.94 -8.29
CA ILE A 264 1.45 13.55 -9.28
C ILE A 264 0.68 14.24 -10.41
N LYS A 265 -0.39 13.61 -10.93
CA LYS A 265 -1.26 14.20 -11.96
C LYS A 265 -1.91 15.51 -11.48
N GLU A 266 -2.37 15.53 -10.23
CA GLU A 266 -3.02 16.72 -9.66
C GLU A 266 -2.01 17.83 -9.35
N LEU A 267 -0.79 17.50 -8.90
CA LEU A 267 0.28 18.47 -8.72
C LEU A 267 0.64 19.17 -10.03
N GLN A 268 0.73 18.39 -11.11
CA GLN A 268 0.97 18.92 -12.45
C GLN A 268 -0.19 19.81 -12.92
N LYS A 269 -1.44 19.34 -12.77
CA LYS A 269 -2.64 20.09 -13.17
C LYS A 269 -2.81 21.40 -12.39
N SER A 270 -2.48 21.40 -11.11
CA SER A 270 -2.54 22.58 -10.22
C SER A 270 -1.33 23.51 -10.36
N GLY A 271 -0.31 23.13 -11.14
CA GLY A 271 0.90 23.94 -11.35
C GLY A 271 1.84 23.99 -10.14
N TYR A 272 1.69 23.09 -9.16
CA TYR A 272 2.63 22.97 -8.03
C TYR A 272 3.97 22.37 -8.46
N ILE A 273 3.95 21.57 -9.53
CA ILE A 273 5.12 21.12 -10.27
C ILE A 273 4.89 21.39 -11.76
N ASP A 274 5.96 21.55 -12.53
CA ASP A 274 5.84 21.76 -13.97
C ASP A 274 5.48 20.45 -14.72
N ASN A 275 5.05 20.59 -15.98
CA ASN A 275 4.64 19.45 -16.81
C ASN A 275 5.75 18.42 -17.03
N LYS A 276 7.01 18.87 -17.08
CA LYS A 276 8.15 17.99 -17.30
C LYS A 276 8.42 17.17 -16.03
N GLN A 277 8.44 17.82 -14.87
CA GLN A 277 8.58 17.19 -13.55
C GLN A 277 7.51 16.12 -13.34
N GLY A 278 6.24 16.47 -13.56
CA GLY A 278 5.12 15.52 -13.43
C GLY A 278 5.25 14.30 -14.36
N SER A 279 5.58 14.54 -15.63
CA SER A 279 5.76 13.48 -16.64
C SER A 279 6.94 12.56 -16.32
N GLU A 280 8.07 13.12 -15.89
CA GLU A 280 9.27 12.35 -15.54
C GLU A 280 9.05 11.53 -14.26
N LEU A 281 8.36 12.09 -13.25
CA LEU A 281 7.99 11.37 -12.02
C LEU A 281 7.03 10.21 -12.31
N LEU A 282 5.99 10.42 -13.13
CA LEU A 282 5.06 9.34 -13.51
C LEU A 282 5.78 8.23 -14.29
N LYS A 283 6.59 8.60 -15.29
CA LYS A 283 7.36 7.63 -16.08
C LYS A 283 8.33 6.84 -15.20
N GLY A 284 9.04 7.51 -14.29
CA GLY A 284 9.95 6.88 -13.33
C GLY A 284 9.22 5.94 -12.37
N TYR A 285 8.11 6.39 -11.80
CA TYR A 285 7.26 5.59 -10.91
C TYR A 285 6.76 4.33 -11.61
N ASP A 286 6.17 4.45 -12.80
CA ASP A 286 5.64 3.31 -13.57
C ASP A 286 6.74 2.32 -13.96
N PHE A 287 7.92 2.83 -14.34
CA PHE A 287 9.06 1.99 -14.65
C PHE A 287 9.51 1.20 -13.41
N LEU A 288 9.74 1.86 -12.27
CA LEU A 288 10.17 1.21 -11.03
C LEU A 288 9.11 0.23 -10.49
N LYS A 289 7.82 0.58 -10.57
CA LYS A 289 6.72 -0.32 -10.21
C LYS A 289 6.66 -1.54 -11.12
N LYS A 290 6.97 -1.41 -12.42
CA LYS A 290 7.06 -2.55 -13.34
C LYS A 290 8.25 -3.45 -12.99
N VAL A 291 9.42 -2.88 -12.67
CA VAL A 291 10.58 -3.64 -12.17
C VAL A 291 10.23 -4.40 -10.90
N GLU A 292 9.68 -3.72 -9.90
CA GLU A 292 9.23 -4.31 -8.63
C GLU A 292 8.22 -5.44 -8.87
N THR A 293 7.18 -5.18 -9.66
CA THR A 293 6.14 -6.18 -9.97
C THR A 293 6.73 -7.42 -10.63
N THR A 294 7.71 -7.24 -11.52
CA THR A 294 8.38 -8.32 -12.24
C THR A 294 9.27 -9.16 -11.31
N LEU A 295 10.05 -8.52 -10.44
CA LEU A 295 10.86 -9.20 -9.44
C LEU A 295 10.00 -10.02 -8.48
N ARG A 296 8.93 -9.40 -7.97
CA ARG A 296 7.98 -10.07 -7.07
C ARG A 296 7.25 -11.21 -7.75
N LEU A 297 7.11 -11.18 -9.08
CA LEU A 297 6.46 -12.26 -9.84
C LEU A 297 7.29 -13.54 -9.87
N PHE A 298 8.62 -13.46 -9.93
CA PHE A 298 9.48 -14.64 -10.04
C PHE A 298 9.34 -15.58 -8.84
N ASP A 299 9.22 -15.03 -7.64
CA ASP A 299 9.12 -15.82 -6.40
C ASP A 299 7.76 -15.69 -5.68
N LEU A 300 6.84 -14.86 -6.20
CA LEU A 300 5.59 -14.46 -5.53
C LEU A 300 5.81 -13.92 -4.11
N LYS A 301 6.92 -13.21 -3.90
CA LYS A 301 7.37 -12.68 -2.61
C LYS A 301 7.61 -11.18 -2.68
N SER A 302 7.62 -10.53 -1.51
CA SER A 302 8.05 -9.15 -1.36
C SER A 302 9.56 -9.04 -1.62
N ILE A 303 9.93 -8.52 -2.79
CA ILE A 303 11.31 -8.31 -3.25
C ILE A 303 11.43 -6.84 -3.65
N ASP A 304 12.40 -6.15 -3.03
CA ASP A 304 12.64 -4.71 -3.21
C ASP A 304 14.08 -4.42 -3.65
N SER A 305 14.86 -5.45 -4.00
CA SER A 305 16.24 -5.31 -4.46
C SER A 305 16.59 -6.35 -5.52
N PHE A 306 17.61 -6.05 -6.33
CA PHE A 306 18.13 -6.95 -7.36
C PHE A 306 19.63 -6.73 -7.58
N SER A 307 20.30 -7.71 -8.17
CA SER A 307 21.76 -7.71 -8.37
C SER A 307 22.23 -6.54 -9.23
N MET A 308 23.40 -5.98 -8.94
CA MET A 308 24.10 -5.03 -9.82
C MET A 308 24.84 -5.73 -10.97
N SER A 309 24.99 -7.06 -10.92
CA SER A 309 25.65 -7.84 -11.98
C SER A 309 24.75 -7.93 -13.20
N GLU A 310 25.26 -7.55 -14.38
CA GLU A 310 24.52 -7.68 -15.63
C GLU A 310 24.09 -9.12 -15.92
N LYS A 311 24.93 -10.10 -15.56
CA LYS A 311 24.65 -11.52 -15.83
C LYS A 311 23.43 -12.03 -15.07
N ASP A 312 23.16 -11.49 -13.90
CA ASP A 312 22.08 -11.92 -13.03
C ASP A 312 20.73 -11.35 -13.46
N ASN A 313 20.73 -10.33 -14.32
CA ASN A 313 19.55 -9.54 -14.69
C ASN A 313 18.94 -9.93 -16.04
N LEU A 314 19.44 -10.98 -16.70
CA LEU A 314 18.88 -11.43 -17.98
C LEU A 314 17.35 -11.69 -17.93
N PRO A 315 16.80 -12.39 -16.91
CA PRO A 315 15.35 -12.60 -16.83
C PRO A 315 14.56 -11.29 -16.68
N LEU A 316 15.09 -10.36 -15.88
CA LEU A 316 14.47 -9.06 -15.63
C LEU A 316 14.53 -8.18 -16.89
N SER A 317 15.66 -8.16 -17.59
CA SER A 317 15.85 -7.46 -18.87
C SER A 317 14.81 -7.91 -19.90
N ARG A 318 14.66 -9.23 -20.09
CA ARG A 318 13.66 -9.81 -21.01
C ARG A 318 12.23 -9.40 -20.63
N ALA A 319 11.86 -9.55 -19.36
CA ALA A 319 10.53 -9.22 -18.87
C ALA A 319 10.21 -7.72 -18.94
N MET A 320 11.24 -6.87 -18.83
CA MET A 320 11.11 -5.43 -18.98
C MET A 320 11.04 -4.96 -20.44
N GLY A 321 11.30 -5.86 -21.40
CA GLY A 321 11.22 -5.59 -22.84
C GLY A 321 12.55 -5.22 -23.50
N HIS A 322 13.68 -5.42 -22.80
CA HIS A 322 15.02 -5.14 -23.30
C HIS A 322 15.68 -6.37 -23.97
N GLY A 323 14.98 -7.52 -24.02
CA GLY A 323 15.52 -8.74 -24.60
C GLY A 323 16.76 -9.22 -23.83
N ASP A 324 17.84 -9.52 -24.57
CA ASP A 324 19.11 -9.97 -23.97
C ASP A 324 20.06 -8.80 -23.67
N ASP A 325 19.63 -7.55 -23.94
CA ASP A 325 20.41 -6.34 -23.69
C ASP A 325 20.26 -5.88 -22.24
N THR A 326 20.92 -6.60 -21.34
CA THR A 326 20.87 -6.29 -19.90
C THR A 326 21.55 -4.95 -19.56
N THR A 327 22.55 -4.54 -20.34
CA THR A 327 23.20 -3.23 -20.16
C THR A 327 22.20 -2.10 -20.41
N ALA A 328 21.44 -2.15 -21.50
CA ALA A 328 20.40 -1.15 -21.78
C ALA A 328 19.31 -1.11 -20.70
N PHE A 329 18.94 -2.26 -20.12
CA PHE A 329 18.01 -2.29 -18.99
C PHE A 329 18.58 -1.56 -17.76
N LEU A 330 19.82 -1.86 -17.38
CA LEU A 330 20.47 -1.24 -16.22
C LEU A 330 20.70 0.26 -16.42
N ASP A 331 21.10 0.68 -17.61
CA ASP A 331 21.25 2.10 -17.95
C ASP A 331 19.93 2.85 -17.80
N ASN A 332 18.82 2.27 -18.27
CA ASN A 332 17.49 2.84 -18.11
C ASN A 332 17.08 2.94 -16.63
N TYR A 333 17.39 1.91 -15.82
CA TYR A 333 17.16 1.94 -14.38
C TYR A 333 17.97 3.03 -13.67
N LEU A 334 19.26 3.16 -13.99
CA LEU A 334 20.13 4.19 -13.42
C LEU A 334 19.68 5.60 -13.84
N GLN A 335 19.27 5.78 -15.09
CA GLN A 335 18.75 7.05 -15.57
C GLN A 335 17.43 7.42 -14.87
N ALA A 336 16.51 6.47 -14.70
CA ALA A 336 15.24 6.70 -14.03
C ALA A 336 15.44 7.12 -12.57
N THR A 337 16.25 6.38 -11.82
CA THR A 337 16.57 6.69 -10.41
C THR A 337 17.31 8.02 -10.25
N ALA A 338 18.29 8.31 -11.11
CA ALA A 338 18.97 9.62 -11.10
C ALA A 338 17.99 10.78 -11.36
N THR A 339 17.04 10.61 -12.28
CA THR A 339 16.01 11.62 -12.59
C THR A 339 15.09 11.85 -11.40
N ILE A 340 14.59 10.78 -10.77
CA ILE A 340 13.73 10.86 -9.58
C ILE A 340 14.46 11.55 -8.43
N ARG A 341 15.71 11.17 -8.16
CA ARG A 341 16.52 11.80 -7.11
C ARG A 341 16.70 13.30 -7.37
N SER A 342 17.00 13.69 -8.62
CA SER A 342 17.11 15.12 -8.97
C SER A 342 15.82 15.89 -8.69
N HIS A 343 14.65 15.29 -8.94
CA HIS A 343 13.36 15.92 -8.61
C HIS A 343 13.12 15.99 -7.11
N PHE A 344 13.44 14.95 -6.34
CA PHE A 344 13.36 14.99 -4.88
C PHE A 344 14.22 16.13 -4.32
N ASP A 345 15.48 16.23 -4.75
CA ASP A 345 16.41 17.24 -4.26
C ASP A 345 15.93 18.67 -4.59
N LYS A 346 15.37 18.89 -5.79
CA LYS A 346 14.87 20.21 -6.21
C LYS A 346 13.55 20.61 -5.57
N LEU A 347 12.61 19.67 -5.46
CA LEU A 347 11.25 19.95 -5.00
C LEU A 347 11.14 19.96 -3.48
N VAL A 348 11.99 19.19 -2.79
CA VAL A 348 11.91 18.94 -1.36
C VAL A 348 13.24 19.14 -0.66
N GLY A 349 14.35 18.69 -1.25
CA GLY A 349 15.67 18.65 -0.60
C GLY A 349 16.41 19.98 -0.45
N ALA A 350 16.07 21.01 -1.24
CA ALA A 350 16.80 22.28 -1.22
C ALA A 350 16.41 23.18 -0.03
N PHE A 351 17.42 23.45 0.81
CA PHE A 351 17.49 24.60 1.70
C PHE A 351 18.41 25.62 1.00
N ASP A 352 17.85 26.53 0.21
CA ASP A 352 18.61 27.73 -0.17
C ASP A 352 18.37 28.81 0.88
#